data_AF-A0A6M3HDX0-F1
#
_entry.id   AF-A0A6M3HDX0-F1
#
_cell.length_a   1.000
_cell.length_b   1.000
_cell.length_c   1.000
_cell.angle_alpha   90.00
_cell.angle_beta   90.00
_cell.angle_gamma   90.00
#
_symmetry.space_group_name_H-M   'P 1'
#
loop_
_entity.id
_entity.type
_entity.pdbx_description
1 polymer ?
#
loop_
_entity_poly.entity_id
_entity_poly.type
_entity_poly.pdbx_seq_one_letter_code
_entity_poly.pdbx_strand_id
1 'polypeptide(L)'
;MRPNRRVVNLLRIGLLFADLDTYKMPWAQGRKPEELAAAITYFCQSEGIPQPSIMVYSGRGIQAKWLLERPVPRQALPRWNACQTHLINKLAELGADPGAKDASRVLRLVNTVNSKSGAVCRVVHVLEEGGLPIRYNFEGTVANSRW
;
A
#
# COMPACT_ATOMS: atom_id res chain seq x y z
N MET A 1 27.50 12.11 10.74
CA MET A 1 26.09 12.34 10.34
C MET A 1 25.25 11.21 10.93
N ARG A 2 24.14 11.47 11.65
CA ARG A 2 23.32 10.40 12.25
C ARG A 2 22.40 9.77 11.18
N PRO A 3 22.21 8.43 11.16
CA PRO A 3 21.26 7.78 10.27
C PRO A 3 19.86 8.41 10.41
N ASN A 4 19.24 8.77 9.28
CA ASN A 4 17.90 9.35 9.27
C ASN A 4 17.13 8.94 8.01
N ARG A 5 15.81 8.88 8.15
CA ARG A 5 14.88 8.45 7.10
C ARG A 5 14.37 9.58 6.20
N ARG A 6 15.07 10.71 6.12
CA ARG A 6 14.57 11.82 5.32
C ARG A 6 14.52 11.41 3.85
N VAL A 7 13.47 11.82 3.15
CA VAL A 7 13.30 11.56 1.72
C VAL A 7 14.49 12.02 0.88
N VAL A 8 15.32 12.96 1.36
CA VAL A 8 16.56 13.40 0.70
C VAL A 8 17.60 12.29 0.54
N ASN A 9 17.57 11.25 1.38
CA ASN A 9 18.49 10.11 1.32
C ASN A 9 17.95 8.94 0.47
N LEU A 10 16.77 9.10 -0.13
CA LEU A 10 16.13 8.08 -0.95
C LEU A 10 16.88 7.88 -2.28
N LEU A 11 17.31 6.64 -2.53
CA LEU A 11 18.01 6.26 -3.77
C LEU A 11 17.05 5.74 -4.85
N ARG A 12 16.19 4.78 -4.51
CA ARG A 12 15.19 4.17 -5.39
C ARG A 12 13.91 3.83 -4.65
N ILE A 13 12.80 3.73 -5.37
CA ILE A 13 11.47 3.40 -4.84
C ILE A 13 10.94 2.17 -5.56
N GLY A 14 10.55 1.14 -4.81
CA GLY A 14 10.14 -0.16 -5.37
C GLY A 14 8.64 -0.45 -5.35
N LEU A 15 7.81 0.43 -4.78
CA LEU A 15 6.38 0.19 -4.61
C LEU A 15 5.59 1.49 -4.42
N LEU A 16 4.27 1.43 -4.65
CA LEU A 16 3.26 2.33 -4.07
C LEU A 16 2.58 1.59 -2.91
N PHE A 17 2.00 2.33 -1.96
CA PHE A 17 1.35 1.71 -0.81
C PHE A 17 0.15 2.50 -0.29
N ALA A 18 -0.70 1.87 0.50
CA ALA A 18 -1.70 2.55 1.31
C ALA A 18 -1.75 1.91 2.70
N ASP A 19 -1.71 2.73 3.76
CA ASP A 19 -2.00 2.28 5.13
C ASP A 19 -3.49 2.55 5.36
N LEU A 20 -4.30 1.49 5.35
CA LEU A 20 -5.74 1.55 5.50
C LEU A 20 -6.08 1.30 6.97
N ASP A 21 -6.45 2.37 7.67
CA ASP A 21 -6.92 2.34 9.06
C ASP A 21 -8.35 1.79 9.14
N THR A 22 -8.58 0.59 8.60
CA THR A 22 -9.91 -0.05 8.53
C THR A 22 -10.58 -0.16 9.89
N TYR A 23 -9.83 -0.30 10.98
CA TYR A 23 -10.36 -0.30 12.34
C TYR A 23 -11.08 1.00 12.75
N LYS A 24 -10.93 2.10 12.01
CA LYS A 24 -11.67 3.35 12.18
C LYS A 24 -12.95 3.41 11.33
N MET A 25 -13.15 2.45 10.43
CA MET A 25 -14.20 2.50 9.43
C MET A 25 -15.42 1.64 9.81
N PRO A 26 -16.66 2.18 9.73
CA PRO A 26 -17.86 1.42 10.06
C PRO A 26 -18.03 0.15 9.21
N TRP A 27 -17.73 0.22 7.90
CA TRP A 27 -17.87 -0.92 6.98
C TRP A 27 -16.99 -2.12 7.35
N ALA A 28 -15.91 -1.88 8.09
CA ALA A 28 -14.88 -2.85 8.45
C ALA A 28 -15.10 -3.49 9.83
N GLN A 29 -16.04 -2.99 10.63
CA GLN A 29 -16.29 -3.51 11.97
C GLN A 29 -16.71 -4.98 11.93
N GLY A 30 -16.14 -5.79 12.83
CA GLY A 30 -16.42 -7.22 12.93
C GLY A 30 -15.83 -8.10 11.82
N ARG A 31 -15.23 -7.51 10.77
CA ARG A 31 -14.62 -8.27 9.68
C ARG A 31 -13.26 -8.82 10.06
N LYS A 32 -12.98 -10.04 9.62
CA LYS A 32 -11.66 -10.67 9.68
C LYS A 32 -10.70 -10.00 8.69
N PRO A 33 -9.37 -10.05 8.92
CA PRO A 33 -8.40 -9.46 8.02
C PRO A 33 -8.50 -9.92 6.55
N GLU A 34 -8.87 -11.18 6.32
CA GLU A 34 -9.11 -11.76 4.99
C GLU A 34 -10.35 -11.15 4.31
N GLU A 35 -11.40 -10.90 5.08
CA GLU A 35 -12.64 -10.26 4.60
C GLU A 35 -12.41 -8.78 4.30
N LEU A 36 -11.54 -8.12 5.05
CA LEU A 36 -11.07 -6.77 4.74
C LEU A 36 -10.30 -6.77 3.42
N ALA A 37 -9.36 -7.70 3.24
CA ALA A 37 -8.60 -7.84 2.00
C ALA A 37 -9.53 -8.07 0.80
N ALA A 38 -10.50 -8.97 0.91
CA ALA A 38 -11.48 -9.22 -0.15
C ALA A 38 -12.30 -7.96 -0.50
N ALA A 39 -12.72 -7.19 0.51
CA ALA A 39 -13.46 -5.94 0.28
C ALA A 39 -12.60 -4.87 -0.41
N ILE A 40 -11.33 -4.74 -0.03
CA ILE A 40 -10.37 -3.82 -0.67
C ILE A 40 -10.14 -4.24 -2.13
N THR A 41 -9.98 -5.54 -2.39
CA THR A 41 -9.84 -6.08 -3.76
C THR A 41 -11.06 -5.75 -4.61
N TYR A 42 -12.27 -6.01 -4.08
CA TYR A 42 -13.52 -5.69 -4.77
C TYR A 42 -13.63 -4.20 -5.10
N PHE A 43 -13.34 -3.33 -4.12
CA PHE A 43 -13.35 -1.89 -4.32
C PHE A 43 -12.36 -1.44 -5.40
N CYS A 44 -11.13 -1.99 -5.39
CA CYS A 44 -10.15 -1.65 -6.41
C CYS A 44 -10.66 -2.03 -7.80
N GLN A 45 -11.25 -3.22 -7.95
CA GLN A 45 -11.83 -3.67 -9.21
C GLN A 45 -12.99 -2.77 -9.67
N SER A 46 -13.92 -2.41 -8.77
CA SER A 46 -15.07 -1.58 -9.11
C SER A 46 -14.68 -0.16 -9.52
N GLU A 47 -13.64 0.39 -8.89
CA GLU A 47 -13.14 1.75 -9.15
C GLU A 47 -12.09 1.82 -10.28
N GLY A 48 -11.77 0.68 -10.91
CA GLY A 48 -10.73 0.59 -11.94
C GLY A 48 -9.31 0.82 -11.43
N ILE A 49 -9.11 0.73 -10.11
CA ILE A 49 -7.79 0.80 -9.48
C ILE A 49 -7.11 -0.57 -9.65
N PRO A 50 -5.83 -0.63 -10.05
CA PRO A 50 -5.09 -1.89 -10.02
C PRO A 50 -5.19 -2.55 -8.65
N GLN A 51 -5.36 -3.87 -8.61
CA GLN A 51 -5.43 -4.58 -7.33
C GLN A 51 -4.07 -4.51 -6.59
N PRO A 52 -4.04 -4.51 -5.25
CA PRO A 52 -2.77 -4.60 -4.53
C PRO A 52 -2.04 -5.91 -4.85
N SER A 53 -0.73 -5.85 -5.12
CA SER A 53 0.12 -7.04 -5.25
C SER A 53 0.14 -7.87 -3.96
N ILE A 54 0.23 -7.18 -2.82
CA ILE A 54 0.31 -7.79 -1.50
C ILE A 54 -0.50 -6.95 -0.51
N MET A 55 -1.27 -7.60 0.35
CA MET A 55 -1.88 -6.97 1.52
C MET A 55 -1.39 -7.61 2.81
N VAL A 56 -0.97 -6.76 3.75
CA VAL A 56 -0.48 -7.16 5.06
C VAL A 56 -1.44 -6.63 6.12
N TYR A 57 -1.96 -7.52 6.96
CA TYR A 57 -2.61 -7.10 8.19
C TYR A 57 -1.56 -6.58 9.17
N SER A 58 -1.71 -5.32 9.57
CA SER A 58 -0.76 -4.62 10.44
C SER A 58 -1.03 -4.84 11.94
N GLY A 59 -1.95 -5.75 12.27
CA GLY A 59 -2.46 -5.98 13.62
C GLY A 59 -3.68 -5.12 13.97
N ARG A 60 -4.09 -4.16 13.11
CA ARG A 60 -5.34 -3.38 13.26
C ARG A 60 -5.95 -2.98 11.91
N GLY A 61 -5.11 -2.59 10.95
CA GLY A 61 -5.52 -2.19 9.60
C GLY A 61 -4.85 -3.03 8.52
N ILE A 62 -5.03 -2.62 7.27
CA ILE A 62 -4.43 -3.29 6.10
C ILE A 62 -3.40 -2.36 5.44
N GLN A 63 -2.21 -2.88 5.20
CA GLN A 63 -1.21 -2.25 4.35
C GLN A 63 -1.31 -2.87 2.96
N ALA A 64 -1.89 -2.13 2.01
CA ALA A 64 -1.93 -2.52 0.61
C ALA A 64 -0.67 -2.05 -0.11
N LYS A 65 -0.07 -2.91 -0.94
CA LYS A 65 1.20 -2.64 -1.62
C LYS A 65 1.09 -3.01 -3.09
N TRP A 66 1.51 -2.09 -3.96
CA TRP A 66 1.65 -2.29 -5.39
C TRP A 66 3.12 -2.31 -5.73
N LEU A 67 3.66 -3.49 -6.02
CA LEU A 67 5.07 -3.67 -6.32
C LEU A 67 5.37 -3.14 -7.72
N LEU A 68 6.49 -2.44 -7.88
CA LEU A 68 6.97 -2.01 -9.19
C LEU A 68 7.84 -3.10 -9.82
N GLU A 69 7.73 -3.27 -11.13
CA GLU A 69 8.60 -4.18 -11.91
C GLU A 69 10.06 -3.76 -11.79
N ARG A 70 10.31 -2.45 -11.88
CA ARG A 70 11.64 -1.85 -11.75
C ARG A 70 11.59 -0.75 -10.71
N PRO A 71 12.51 -0.72 -9.73
CA PRO A 71 12.62 0.39 -8.80
C PRO A 71 12.90 1.69 -9.56
N VAL A 72 12.10 2.72 -9.30
CA VAL A 72 12.24 4.02 -9.95
C VAL A 72 13.31 4.86 -9.24
N PRO A 73 14.09 5.67 -9.97
CA PRO A 73 15.15 6.46 -9.37
C PRO A 73 14.56 7.68 -8.65
N ARG A 74 15.35 8.30 -7.77
CA ARG A 74 14.98 9.51 -7.02
C ARG A 74 14.38 10.62 -7.90
N GLN A 75 14.87 10.80 -9.12
CA GLN A 75 14.41 11.83 -10.07
C GLN A 75 12.91 11.66 -10.41
N ALA A 76 12.37 10.44 -10.31
CA ALA A 76 10.97 10.16 -10.53
C ALA A 76 10.08 10.46 -9.31
N LEU A 77 10.65 10.91 -8.18
CA LEU A 77 9.91 11.18 -6.95
C LEU A 77 8.70 12.12 -7.12
N PRO A 78 8.76 13.22 -7.91
CA PRO A 78 7.59 14.06 -8.14
C PRO A 78 6.43 13.29 -8.77
N ARG A 79 6.70 12.47 -9.79
CA ARG A 79 5.69 11.62 -10.44
C ARG A 79 5.19 10.53 -9.48
N TRP A 80 6.09 9.91 -8.72
CA TRP A 80 5.72 8.90 -7.73
C TRP A 80 4.80 9.50 -6.66
N ASN A 81 5.11 10.71 -6.16
CA ASN A 81 4.27 11.43 -5.20
C ASN A 81 2.89 11.74 -5.77
N ALA A 82 2.79 12.10 -7.05
CA ALA A 82 1.51 12.33 -7.72
C ALA A 82 0.67 11.04 -7.74
N CYS A 83 1.23 9.92 -8.19
CA CYS A 83 0.56 8.62 -8.16
C CYS A 83 0.17 8.19 -6.74
N GLN A 84 1.08 8.32 -5.79
CA GLN A 84 0.86 7.98 -4.38
C GLN A 84 -0.27 8.84 -3.78
N THR A 85 -0.28 10.14 -4.05
CA THR A 85 -1.32 11.05 -3.56
C THR A 85 -2.67 10.68 -4.14
N HIS A 86 -2.71 10.41 -5.44
CA HIS A 86 -3.92 10.01 -6.14
C HIS A 86 -4.48 8.70 -5.61
N LEU A 87 -3.64 7.66 -5.48
CA LEU A 87 -4.01 6.37 -4.90
C LEU A 87 -4.62 6.51 -3.50
N ILE A 88 -4.00 7.30 -2.62
CA ILE A 88 -4.53 7.53 -1.27
C ILE A 88 -5.86 8.28 -1.31
N ASN A 89 -6.04 9.24 -2.21
CA ASN A 89 -7.31 9.96 -2.33
C ASN A 89 -8.43 9.03 -2.80
N LYS A 90 -8.17 8.15 -3.78
CA LYS A 90 -9.12 7.14 -4.25
C LYS A 90 -9.52 6.14 -3.16
N LEU A 91 -8.59 5.81 -2.26
CA LEU A 91 -8.82 4.85 -1.17
C LEU A 91 -9.29 5.51 0.15
N ALA A 92 -9.64 6.80 0.13
CA ALA A 92 -10.01 7.54 1.35
C ALA A 92 -11.21 6.91 2.06
N GLU A 93 -12.22 6.44 1.32
CA GLU A 93 -13.41 5.78 1.90
C GLU A 93 -13.11 4.40 2.49
N LEU A 94 -11.99 3.78 2.12
CA LEU A 94 -11.49 2.57 2.76
C LEU A 94 -10.63 2.86 4.00
N GLY A 95 -10.46 4.14 4.35
CA GLY A 95 -9.69 4.58 5.51
C GLY A 95 -8.20 4.76 5.25
N ALA A 96 -7.79 5.07 4.01
CA ALA A 96 -6.41 5.38 3.70
C ALA A 96 -5.90 6.59 4.52
N ASP A 97 -4.78 6.44 5.23
CA ASP A 97 -4.16 7.53 5.99
C ASP A 97 -3.61 8.61 5.04
N PRO A 98 -4.17 9.84 5.05
CA PRO A 98 -3.69 10.92 4.18
C PRO A 98 -2.25 11.35 4.53
N GLY A 99 -1.75 11.04 5.72
CA GLY A 99 -0.39 11.30 6.17
C GLY A 99 0.64 10.22 5.76
N ALA A 100 0.19 9.07 5.25
CA ALA A 100 1.04 7.97 4.81
C ALA A 100 1.37 8.06 3.30
N LYS A 101 1.93 9.20 2.87
CA LYS A 101 2.23 9.49 1.46
C LYS A 101 3.73 9.63 1.15
N ASP A 102 4.62 9.60 2.14
CA ASP A 102 6.04 9.83 1.91
C ASP A 102 6.77 8.57 1.41
N ALA A 103 7.64 8.73 0.41
CA ALA A 103 8.42 7.63 -0.16
C ALA A 103 9.42 6.99 0.84
N SER A 104 9.67 7.63 1.98
CA SER A 104 10.50 7.13 3.08
C SER A 104 9.72 6.39 4.18
N ARG A 105 8.43 6.14 3.96
CA ARG A 105 7.55 5.55 4.97
C ARG A 105 8.03 4.16 5.36
N VAL A 106 8.18 3.96 6.67
CA VAL A 106 8.40 2.63 7.25
C VAL A 106 7.05 2.05 7.62
N LEU A 107 6.69 0.95 6.98
CA LEU A 107 5.52 0.14 7.30
C LEU A 107 5.90 -0.98 8.27
N ARG A 108 4.91 -1.56 8.94
CA ARG A 108 5.15 -2.69 9.86
C ARG A 108 5.67 -3.91 9.10
N LEU A 109 6.59 -4.63 9.73
CA LEU A 109 7.16 -5.86 9.18
C LEU A 109 6.25 -7.05 9.51
N VAL A 110 6.11 -7.99 8.58
CA VAL A 110 5.41 -9.25 8.82
C VAL A 110 6.11 -10.05 9.92
N ASN A 111 5.37 -10.93 10.60
CA ASN A 111 5.82 -11.74 11.74
C ASN A 111 6.28 -10.92 12.96
N THR A 112 5.93 -9.63 13.04
CA THR A 112 6.13 -8.80 14.24
C THR A 112 4.81 -8.57 14.97
N VAL A 113 4.86 -8.35 16.29
CA VAL A 113 3.68 -8.05 17.10
C VAL A 113 3.42 -6.54 17.10
N ASN A 114 2.18 -6.14 16.79
CA ASN A 114 1.74 -4.77 17.00
C ASN A 114 1.35 -4.57 18.48
N SER A 115 2.21 -3.91 19.26
CA SER A 115 1.98 -3.69 20.69
C SER A 115 0.67 -2.97 21.04
N LYS A 116 0.06 -2.24 20.09
CA LYS A 116 -1.21 -1.55 20.32
C LYS A 116 -2.42 -2.49 20.34
N SER A 117 -2.30 -3.69 19.79
CA SER A 117 -3.38 -4.69 19.72
C SER A 117 -2.98 -6.08 20.16
N GLY A 118 -1.68 -6.34 20.34
CA GLY A 118 -1.14 -7.68 20.62
C GLY A 118 -1.16 -8.62 19.40
N ALA A 119 -1.69 -8.19 18.25
CA ALA A 119 -1.81 -9.04 17.08
C ALA A 119 -0.51 -9.13 16.28
N VAL A 120 -0.25 -10.31 15.69
CA VAL A 120 0.87 -10.55 14.78
C VAL A 120 0.55 -9.97 13.40
N CYS A 121 1.49 -9.20 12.85
CA CYS A 121 1.41 -8.70 11.49
C CYS A 121 1.66 -9.85 10.51
N ARG A 122 0.78 -10.02 9.52
CA ARG A 122 0.87 -11.17 8.60
C ARG A 122 0.33 -10.82 7.23
N VAL A 123 0.81 -11.52 6.21
CA VAL A 123 0.23 -11.44 4.86
C VAL A 123 -1.18 -12.03 4.91
N VAL A 124 -2.14 -11.33 4.31
CA VAL A 124 -3.55 -11.78 4.22
C VAL A 124 -4.03 -11.94 2.80
N HIS A 125 -3.28 -11.39 1.83
CA HIS A 125 -3.55 -11.58 0.41
C HIS A 125 -2.28 -11.35 -0.39
N VAL A 126 -2.10 -12.16 -1.43
CA VAL A 126 -1.12 -11.99 -2.50
C VAL A 126 -1.86 -12.20 -3.80
N LEU A 127 -1.76 -11.24 -4.72
CA LEU A 127 -2.21 -11.42 -6.09
C LEU A 127 -1.01 -11.94 -6.88
N GLU A 128 -1.13 -13.17 -7.39
CA GLU A 128 -0.02 -13.89 -8.00
C GLU A 128 -0.26 -14.16 -9.49
N GLU A 129 0.82 -14.14 -10.25
CA GLU A 129 0.90 -14.63 -11.62
C GLU A 129 2.16 -15.49 -11.73
N GLY A 130 2.02 -16.74 -12.19
CA GLY A 130 3.15 -17.68 -12.27
C GLY A 130 3.80 -18.01 -10.92
N GLY A 131 3.04 -17.95 -9.82
CA GLY A 131 3.54 -18.22 -8.46
C GLY A 131 4.39 -17.10 -7.85
N LEU A 132 4.37 -15.90 -8.46
CA LEU A 132 5.04 -14.71 -7.95
C LEU A 132 4.03 -13.58 -7.77
N PRO A 133 4.20 -12.70 -6.77
CA PRO A 133 3.37 -11.51 -6.64
C PRO A 133 3.46 -10.65 -7.90
N ILE A 134 2.31 -10.22 -8.41
CA ILE A 134 2.25 -9.37 -9.60
C ILE A 134 2.99 -8.05 -9.37
N ARG A 135 3.54 -7.50 -10.46
CA ARG A 135 4.29 -6.24 -10.45
C ARG A 135 3.77 -5.33 -11.53
N TYR A 136 3.91 -4.03 -11.30
CA TYR A 136 3.39 -2.99 -12.17
C TYR A 136 4.52 -2.19 -12.83
N ASN A 137 4.38 -1.96 -14.13
CA ASN A 137 5.22 -1.02 -14.84
C ASN A 137 4.85 0.42 -14.42
N PHE A 138 5.77 1.16 -13.81
CA PHE A 138 5.51 2.53 -13.35
C PHE A 138 5.17 3.50 -14.49
N GLU A 139 5.78 3.36 -15.66
CA GLU A 139 5.52 4.23 -16.80
C GLU A 139 4.13 3.98 -17.39
N GLY A 140 3.76 2.72 -17.59
CA GLY A 140 2.40 2.35 -18.06
C GLY A 140 1.32 2.71 -17.04
N THR A 141 1.67 2.65 -15.75
CA THR A 141 0.84 3.08 -14.63
C THR A 141 0.62 4.60 -14.64
N VAL A 142 1.65 5.41 -14.95
CA VAL A 142 1.55 6.89 -14.98
C VAL A 142 0.93 7.41 -16.28
N ALA A 143 1.19 6.77 -17.42
CA ALA A 143 0.85 7.28 -18.75
C ALA A 143 -0.62 7.06 -19.18
N ASN A 144 -1.32 6.08 -18.61
CA ASN A 144 -2.66 5.72 -19.06
C ASN A 144 -3.82 6.48 -18.39
N SER A 145 -3.54 7.44 -17.49
CA SER A 145 -4.59 8.25 -16.82
C SER A 145 -5.82 7.43 -16.36
N ARG A 146 -5.58 6.19 -15.91
CA ARG A 146 -6.55 5.32 -15.22
C ARG A 146 -6.30 5.32 -13.71
N TRP A 147 -5.66 6.38 -13.23
CA TRP A 147 -5.68 6.79 -11.85
C TRP A 147 -6.78 7.83 -11.74
#